data_AF-A0A285NS75-F1
#
_entry.id   AF-A0A285NS75-F1
#
_cell.length_a   1.000
_cell.length_b   1.000
_cell.length_c   1.000
_cell.angle_alpha   90.00
_cell.angle_beta   90.00
_cell.angle_gamma   90.00
#
_symmetry.space_group_name_H-M   'P 1'
#
loop_
_entity.id
_entity.type
_entity.pdbx_description
1 polymer ?
#
loop_
_entity_poly.entity_id
_entity_poly.type
_entity_poly.pdbx_seq_one_letter_code
_entity_poly.pdbx_strand_id
1 'polypeptide(L)'
;MVVLITSKPVDEHDLEQLVGRVFFKAIDLLGGLHKLAEYRTLTWLPSLARAAFAIVLREEYLKTEEEIAEIVGLTRNTVRNILRADPNAAMFKIEHMDELTKEEKKELRVHTAGGVAKLAYKLVKEGEEAQTLLEFCREMSAKAVQVCEAPWAYTVLKHTKGLKYPVESPDALKEKLSGITIKGHSAEEVAEGLVYPIKNPAQLLHEIKEYLQMKGE
;
A
#
# COMPACT_ATOMS: atom_id res chain seq x y z
N MET A 1 10.12 35.14 -24.70
CA MET A 1 10.70 34.58 -23.46
C MET A 1 10.57 33.07 -23.57
N VAL A 2 11.68 32.34 -23.73
CA VAL A 2 11.67 30.88 -23.87
C VAL A 2 11.92 30.29 -22.48
N VAL A 3 10.93 29.59 -21.93
CA VAL A 3 11.11 28.86 -20.67
C VAL A 3 11.78 27.53 -21.02
N LEU A 4 13.06 27.39 -20.66
CA LEU A 4 13.78 26.13 -20.73
C LEU A 4 13.33 25.26 -19.57
N ILE A 5 12.49 24.26 -19.84
CA ILE A 5 12.14 23.22 -18.87
C ILE A 5 13.30 22.23 -18.84
N THR A 6 14.18 22.36 -17.85
CA THR A 6 15.23 21.38 -17.57
C THR A 6 14.62 20.19 -16.84
N SER A 7 15.02 18.96 -17.20
CA SER A 7 14.57 17.75 -16.50
C SER A 7 14.98 17.79 -15.03
N LYS A 8 14.09 17.36 -14.14
CA LYS A 8 14.38 17.22 -12.71
C LYS A 8 15.56 16.24 -12.56
N PRO A 9 16.55 16.52 -11.69
CA PRO A 9 17.56 15.53 -11.37
C PRO A 9 16.89 14.26 -10.83
N VAL A 10 17.44 13.10 -11.21
CA VAL A 10 16.91 11.81 -10.77
C VAL A 10 17.31 11.62 -9.30
N ASP A 11 16.31 11.52 -8.43
CA ASP A 11 16.50 11.05 -7.06
C ASP A 11 16.37 9.52 -7.10
N GLU A 12 17.46 8.81 -6.81
CA GLU A 12 17.50 7.35 -6.90
C GLU A 12 16.52 6.68 -5.93
N HIS A 13 16.29 7.29 -4.76
CA HIS A 13 15.39 6.74 -3.76
C HIS A 13 13.93 6.87 -4.19
N ASP A 14 13.52 8.06 -4.62
CA ASP A 14 12.15 8.30 -5.13
C ASP A 14 11.88 7.45 -6.39
N LEU A 15 12.88 7.31 -7.26
CA LEU A 15 12.80 6.47 -8.46
C LEU A 15 12.54 5.01 -8.07
N GLU A 16 13.38 4.42 -7.22
CA GLU A 16 13.25 3.03 -6.79
C GLU A 16 11.90 2.78 -6.09
N GLN A 17 11.47 3.68 -5.21
CA GLN A 17 10.17 3.55 -4.53
C GLN A 17 9.01 3.51 -5.52
N LEU A 18 8.96 4.46 -6.46
CA LEU A 18 7.86 4.52 -7.41
C LEU A 18 7.91 3.37 -8.41
N VAL A 19 9.10 3.01 -8.91
CA VAL A 19 9.27 1.84 -9.78
C VAL A 19 8.81 0.57 -9.08
N GLY A 20 9.15 0.39 -7.79
CA GLY A 20 8.67 -0.73 -6.98
C GLY A 20 7.15 -0.79 -6.90
N ARG A 21 6.49 0.33 -6.60
CA ARG A 21 5.01 0.43 -6.57
C ARG A 21 4.39 0.05 -7.91
N VAL A 22 4.91 0.60 -9.02
CA VAL A 22 4.45 0.27 -10.38
C VAL A 22 4.66 -1.21 -10.70
N PHE A 23 5.81 -1.76 -10.33
CA PHE A 23 6.15 -3.17 -10.57
C PHE A 23 5.20 -4.12 -9.82
N PHE A 24 4.94 -3.89 -8.53
CA PHE A 24 4.00 -4.71 -7.76
C PHE A 24 2.57 -4.57 -8.28
N LYS A 25 2.14 -3.35 -8.64
CA LYS A 25 0.82 -3.16 -9.24
C LYS A 25 0.70 -3.88 -10.58
N ALA A 26 1.77 -3.92 -11.38
CA ALA A 26 1.80 -4.68 -12.63
C ALA A 26 1.68 -6.20 -12.40
N ILE A 27 2.24 -6.73 -11.31
CA ILE A 27 2.06 -8.13 -10.91
C ILE A 27 0.59 -8.42 -10.57
N ASP A 28 -0.07 -7.52 -9.83
CA ASP A 28 -1.49 -7.67 -9.52
C ASP A 28 -2.36 -7.70 -10.77
N LEU A 29 -2.07 -6.82 -11.74
CA LEU A 29 -2.77 -6.79 -13.03
C LEU A 29 -2.59 -8.10 -13.83
N LEU A 30 -1.51 -8.84 -13.57
CA LEU A 30 -1.28 -10.17 -14.16
C LEU A 30 -1.96 -11.30 -13.37
N GLY A 31 -2.76 -11.00 -12.34
CA GLY A 31 -3.40 -12.00 -11.48
C GLY A 31 -2.56 -12.40 -10.27
N GLY A 32 -1.56 -11.60 -9.91
CA GLY A 32 -0.72 -11.80 -8.73
C GLY A 32 0.45 -12.77 -8.94
N LEU A 33 1.20 -13.01 -7.86
CA LEU A 33 2.42 -13.84 -7.89
C LEU A 33 2.16 -15.29 -8.33
N HIS A 34 1.00 -15.86 -7.99
CA HIS A 34 0.64 -17.23 -8.39
C HIS A 34 0.55 -17.35 -9.90
N LYS A 35 -0.21 -16.46 -10.55
CA LYS A 35 -0.37 -16.44 -12.00
C LYS A 35 0.96 -16.12 -12.70
N LEU A 36 1.74 -15.21 -12.13
CA LEU A 36 3.08 -14.90 -12.61
C LEU A 36 4.01 -16.13 -12.62
N ALA A 37 3.92 -16.99 -11.61
CA ALA A 37 4.69 -18.22 -11.51
C ALA A 37 4.24 -19.32 -12.49
N GLU A 38 2.96 -19.32 -12.90
CA GLU A 38 2.45 -20.23 -13.94
C GLU A 38 3.02 -19.92 -15.32
N TYR A 39 3.44 -18.67 -15.57
CA TYR A 39 4.07 -18.31 -16.83
C TYR A 39 5.38 -19.07 -16.98
N ARG A 40 5.38 -20.09 -17.85
CA ARG A 40 6.50 -21.01 -18.11
C ARG A 40 7.80 -20.35 -18.60
N THR A 41 7.85 -19.02 -18.72
CA THR A 41 8.98 -18.27 -19.26
C THR A 41 9.48 -17.25 -18.23
N LEU A 42 10.70 -17.48 -17.74
CA LEU A 42 11.43 -16.70 -16.72
C LEU A 42 11.69 -15.22 -17.07
N THR A 43 11.15 -14.72 -18.18
CA THR A 43 11.44 -13.39 -18.73
C THR A 43 10.40 -12.33 -18.35
N TRP A 44 9.28 -12.68 -17.70
CA TRP A 44 8.27 -11.70 -17.28
C TRP A 44 8.79 -10.76 -16.20
N LEU A 45 9.40 -11.29 -15.15
CA LEU A 45 9.95 -10.48 -14.05
C LEU A 45 10.93 -9.41 -14.55
N PRO A 46 11.96 -9.77 -15.34
CA PRO A 46 12.93 -8.78 -15.81
C PRO A 46 12.37 -7.86 -16.89
N SER A 47 11.31 -8.24 -17.61
CA SER A 47 10.67 -7.36 -18.61
C SER A 47 9.77 -6.33 -17.95
N LEU A 48 9.00 -6.74 -16.93
CA LEU A 48 8.14 -5.84 -16.15
C LEU A 48 8.97 -4.84 -15.36
N ALA A 49 10.04 -5.27 -14.69
CA ALA A 49 10.92 -4.37 -13.95
C ALA A 49 11.51 -3.28 -14.87
N ARG A 50 12.05 -3.68 -16.03
CA ARG A 50 12.60 -2.73 -17.01
C ARG A 50 11.53 -1.81 -17.60
N ALA A 51 10.33 -2.32 -17.84
CA ALA A 51 9.21 -1.51 -18.32
C ALA A 51 8.77 -0.48 -17.28
N ALA A 52 8.68 -0.87 -16.00
CA ALA A 52 8.36 0.04 -14.91
C ALA A 52 9.40 1.17 -14.81
N PHE A 53 10.70 0.83 -14.85
CA PHE A 53 11.77 1.84 -14.91
C PHE A 53 11.60 2.79 -16.10
N ALA A 54 11.41 2.25 -17.31
CA ALA A 54 11.28 3.07 -18.51
C ALA A 54 10.08 4.02 -18.45
N ILE A 55 8.94 3.56 -17.94
CA ILE A 55 7.73 4.38 -17.77
C ILE A 55 7.97 5.47 -16.73
N VAL A 56 8.49 5.13 -15.54
CA VAL A 56 8.71 6.13 -14.48
C VAL A 56 9.75 7.17 -14.89
N LEU A 57 10.87 6.77 -15.51
CA LEU A 57 11.88 7.70 -16.02
C LEU A 57 11.31 8.64 -17.10
N ARG A 58 10.39 8.15 -17.92
CA ARG A 58 9.72 8.95 -18.93
C ARG A 58 8.76 9.96 -18.32
N GLU A 59 7.89 9.50 -17.43
CA GLU A 59 6.75 10.29 -16.95
C GLU A 59 7.15 11.27 -15.82
N GLU A 60 8.03 10.87 -14.92
CA GLU A 60 8.41 11.70 -13.75
C GLU A 60 9.65 12.56 -14.00
N TYR A 61 10.55 12.09 -14.87
CA TYR A 61 11.86 12.72 -15.10
C TYR A 61 12.05 13.22 -16.54
N LEU A 62 11.04 13.05 -17.41
CA LEU A 62 11.05 13.49 -18.81
C LEU A 62 12.25 12.98 -19.61
N LYS A 63 12.78 11.80 -19.23
CA LYS A 63 13.96 11.23 -19.88
C LYS A 63 13.65 10.84 -21.31
N THR A 64 14.62 11.07 -22.19
CA THR A 64 14.57 10.68 -23.60
C THR A 64 14.67 9.16 -23.78
N GLU A 65 14.32 8.65 -24.96
CA GLU A 65 14.44 7.20 -25.23
C GLU A 65 15.89 6.73 -25.09
N GLU A 66 16.85 7.57 -25.51
CA GLU A 66 18.29 7.37 -25.37
C GLU A 66 18.75 7.33 -23.92
N GLU A 67 18.40 8.32 -23.10
CA GLU A 67 18.79 8.34 -21.68
C GLU A 67 18.22 7.14 -20.93
N ILE A 68 16.96 6.78 -21.18
CA ILE A 68 16.33 5.61 -20.56
C ILE A 68 17.05 4.32 -20.99
N ALA A 69 17.42 4.22 -22.27
CA ALA A 69 18.14 3.06 -22.79
C ALA A 69 19.49 2.88 -22.09
N GLU A 70 20.23 3.98 -21.88
CA GLU A 70 21.49 3.99 -21.15
C GLU A 70 21.31 3.59 -19.68
N ILE A 71 20.36 4.22 -18.97
CA ILE A 71 20.11 3.98 -17.54
C ILE A 71 19.65 2.54 -17.28
N VAL A 72 18.70 2.04 -18.06
CA VAL A 72 18.06 0.73 -17.83
C VAL A 72 18.88 -0.42 -18.47
N GLY A 73 19.85 -0.11 -19.33
CA GLY A 73 20.61 -1.12 -20.07
C GLY A 73 19.77 -1.79 -21.16
N LEU A 74 19.02 -0.99 -21.92
CA LEU A 74 18.16 -1.42 -23.03
C LEU A 74 18.63 -0.82 -24.36
N THR A 75 18.10 -1.34 -25.48
CA THR A 75 18.23 -0.61 -26.75
C THR A 75 17.19 0.50 -26.81
N ARG A 76 17.51 1.61 -27.50
CA ARG A 76 16.55 2.69 -27.77
C ARG A 76 15.24 2.18 -28.40
N ASN A 77 15.34 1.18 -29.29
CA ASN A 77 14.17 0.58 -29.93
C ASN A 77 13.29 -0.17 -28.92
N THR A 78 13.89 -0.90 -27.99
CA THR A 78 13.17 -1.58 -26.89
C THR A 78 12.46 -0.57 -26.01
N VAL A 79 13.12 0.54 -25.63
CA VAL A 79 12.50 1.61 -24.85
C VAL A 79 11.32 2.22 -25.61
N ARG A 80 11.51 2.59 -26.88
CA ARG A 80 10.42 3.10 -27.73
C ARG A 80 9.23 2.16 -27.77
N ASN A 81 9.48 0.88 -27.90
CA ASN A 81 8.46 -0.16 -27.94
C ASN A 81 7.68 -0.29 -26.63
N ILE A 82 8.36 -0.15 -25.49
CA ILE A 82 7.73 -0.09 -24.16
C ILE A 82 6.86 1.17 -24.06
N LEU A 83 7.43 2.35 -24.36
CA LEU A 83 6.74 3.63 -24.21
C LEU A 83 5.54 3.78 -25.15
N ARG A 84 5.53 3.10 -26.31
CA ARG A 84 4.41 3.09 -27.27
C ARG A 84 3.41 1.97 -27.04
N ALA A 85 3.67 1.04 -26.13
CA ALA A 85 2.76 -0.07 -25.88
C ALA A 85 1.37 0.42 -25.47
N ASP A 86 0.33 -0.21 -26.04
CA ASP A 86 -1.07 0.07 -25.71
C ASP A 86 -1.50 -0.78 -24.50
N PRO A 87 -1.90 -0.15 -23.38
CA PRO A 87 -2.44 -0.84 -22.21
C PRO A 87 -3.60 -1.77 -22.52
N ASN A 88 -4.55 -1.34 -23.36
CA ASN A 88 -5.76 -2.12 -23.63
C ASN A 88 -5.43 -3.39 -24.40
N ALA A 89 -4.61 -3.26 -25.46
CA ALA A 89 -4.12 -4.42 -26.20
C ALA A 89 -3.28 -5.37 -25.34
N ALA A 90 -2.52 -4.85 -24.37
CA ALA A 90 -1.75 -5.68 -23.44
C ALA A 90 -2.67 -6.50 -22.53
N MET A 91 -3.68 -5.88 -21.92
CA MET A 91 -4.64 -6.57 -21.06
C MET A 91 -5.44 -7.62 -21.84
N PHE A 92 -5.94 -7.29 -23.02
CA PHE A 92 -6.63 -8.24 -23.88
C PHE A 92 -5.79 -9.50 -24.16
N LYS A 93 -4.50 -9.31 -24.48
CA LYS A 93 -3.57 -10.43 -24.72
C LYS A 93 -3.30 -11.28 -23.48
N ILE A 94 -3.37 -10.71 -22.28
CA ILE A 94 -3.21 -11.43 -21.01
C ILE A 94 -4.46 -12.27 -20.72
N GLU A 95 -5.64 -11.70 -20.91
CA GLU A 95 -6.92 -12.41 -20.71
C GLU A 95 -7.08 -13.58 -21.68
N HIS A 96 -6.63 -13.42 -22.92
CA HIS A 96 -6.73 -14.44 -23.97
C HIS A 96 -5.44 -15.23 -24.15
N MET A 97 -4.53 -15.19 -23.17
CA MET A 97 -3.18 -15.71 -23.34
C MET A 97 -3.16 -17.23 -23.60
N ASP A 98 -4.16 -17.97 -23.11
CA ASP A 98 -4.26 -19.42 -23.33
C ASP A 98 -4.63 -19.78 -24.77
N GLU A 99 -5.25 -18.85 -25.52
CA GLU A 99 -5.67 -19.00 -26.91
C GLU A 99 -4.56 -18.67 -27.92
N LEU A 100 -3.47 -18.06 -27.45
CA LEU A 100 -2.36 -17.63 -28.29
C LEU A 100 -1.44 -18.78 -28.72
N THR A 101 -0.94 -18.70 -29.95
CA THR A 101 0.07 -19.62 -30.49
C THR A 101 1.40 -19.51 -29.72
N LYS A 102 2.27 -20.53 -29.87
CA LYS A 102 3.60 -20.54 -29.22
C LYS A 102 4.50 -19.39 -29.69
N GLU A 103 4.35 -18.93 -30.93
CA GLU A 103 5.09 -17.79 -31.49
C GLU A 103 4.55 -16.45 -30.95
N GLU A 104 3.23 -16.28 -30.88
CA GLU A 104 2.62 -15.09 -30.27
C GLU A 104 2.99 -14.95 -28.80
N LYS A 105 3.04 -16.06 -28.05
CA LYS A 105 3.54 -16.12 -26.66
C LYS A 105 5.01 -15.69 -26.49
N LYS A 106 5.82 -15.76 -27.55
CA LYS A 106 7.22 -15.28 -27.54
C LYS A 106 7.31 -13.78 -27.80
N GLU A 107 6.56 -13.27 -28.78
CA GLU A 107 6.54 -11.83 -29.11
C GLU A 107 5.78 -10.97 -28.11
N LEU A 108 4.85 -11.56 -27.34
CA LEU A 108 4.07 -10.84 -26.33
C LEU A 108 4.92 -10.11 -25.29
N ARG A 109 6.11 -10.59 -24.98
CA ARG A 109 6.72 -10.38 -23.66
C ARG A 109 7.13 -8.95 -23.35
N VAL A 110 7.74 -8.25 -24.31
CA VAL A 110 8.27 -6.89 -24.08
C VAL A 110 7.18 -5.84 -24.26
N HIS A 111 6.38 -5.96 -25.33
CA HIS A 111 5.30 -5.02 -25.61
C HIS A 111 4.16 -5.12 -24.60
N THR A 112 3.80 -6.34 -24.19
CA THR A 112 2.74 -6.55 -23.18
C THR A 112 3.23 -6.07 -21.82
N ALA A 113 4.47 -6.35 -21.41
CA ALA A 113 5.04 -5.79 -20.17
C ALA A 113 5.01 -4.26 -20.17
N GLY A 114 5.30 -3.62 -21.31
CA GLY A 114 5.19 -2.15 -21.44
C GLY A 114 3.76 -1.63 -21.25
N GLY A 115 2.77 -2.27 -21.87
CA GLY A 115 1.36 -1.88 -21.74
C GLY A 115 0.84 -2.06 -20.31
N VAL A 116 1.18 -3.19 -19.68
CA VAL A 116 0.84 -3.46 -18.27
C VAL A 116 1.50 -2.46 -17.34
N ALA A 117 2.80 -2.20 -17.50
CA ALA A 117 3.52 -1.25 -16.65
C ALA A 117 2.96 0.18 -16.78
N LYS A 118 2.54 0.58 -17.98
CA LYS A 118 1.89 1.87 -18.22
C LYS A 118 0.54 1.97 -17.50
N LEU A 119 -0.28 0.91 -17.55
CA LEU A 119 -1.53 0.85 -16.80
C LEU A 119 -1.28 0.89 -15.29
N ALA A 120 -0.34 0.08 -14.81
CA ALA A 120 0.04 0.02 -13.41
C ALA A 120 0.51 1.40 -12.90
N TYR A 121 1.34 2.11 -13.66
CA TYR A 121 1.75 3.47 -13.34
C TYR A 121 0.55 4.41 -13.18
N LYS A 122 -0.37 4.41 -14.14
CA LYS A 122 -1.58 5.24 -14.07
C LYS A 122 -2.37 4.97 -12.78
N LEU A 123 -2.63 3.70 -12.47
CA LEU A 123 -3.39 3.30 -11.28
C LEU A 123 -2.68 3.71 -9.99
N VAL A 124 -1.36 3.53 -9.90
CA VAL A 124 -0.56 3.99 -8.75
C VAL A 124 -0.64 5.51 -8.58
N LYS A 125 -0.62 6.28 -9.67
CA LYS A 125 -0.80 7.75 -9.62
C LYS A 125 -2.22 8.16 -9.22
N GLU A 126 -3.21 7.32 -9.48
CA GLU A 126 -4.61 7.48 -9.05
C GLU A 126 -4.85 7.01 -7.60
N GLY A 127 -3.80 6.50 -6.93
CA GLY A 127 -3.86 6.04 -5.53
C GLY A 127 -4.27 4.57 -5.38
N GLU A 128 -4.43 3.84 -6.49
CA GLU A 128 -4.71 2.42 -6.49
C GLU A 128 -3.41 1.60 -6.37
N GLU A 129 -2.96 1.41 -5.13
CA GLU A 129 -1.78 0.60 -4.82
C GLU A 129 -1.93 -0.89 -5.14
N ALA A 130 -0.79 -1.59 -5.06
CA ALA A 130 -0.75 -3.04 -5.11
C ALA A 130 -1.35 -3.67 -3.83
N GLN A 131 -2.08 -4.77 -3.97
CA GLN A 131 -2.72 -5.49 -2.87
C GLN A 131 -1.71 -5.94 -1.83
N THR A 132 -0.57 -6.49 -2.24
CA THR A 132 0.50 -6.90 -1.32
C THR A 132 1.00 -5.74 -0.46
N LEU A 133 1.09 -4.53 -1.02
CA LEU A 133 1.51 -3.35 -0.27
C LEU A 133 0.41 -2.92 0.73
N LEU A 134 -0.85 -2.93 0.32
CA LEU A 134 -1.99 -2.61 1.18
C LEU A 134 -2.10 -3.61 2.36
N GLU A 135 -1.89 -4.90 2.11
CA GLU A 135 -1.86 -5.94 3.12
C GLU A 135 -0.72 -5.72 4.12
N PHE A 136 0.48 -5.44 3.63
CA PHE A 136 1.62 -5.10 4.49
C PHE A 136 1.35 -3.86 5.35
N CYS A 137 0.84 -2.79 4.73
CA CYS A 137 0.45 -1.58 5.45
C CYS A 137 -0.62 -1.85 6.50
N ARG A 138 -1.61 -2.71 6.20
CA ARG A 138 -2.65 -3.12 7.16
C ARG A 138 -2.06 -3.87 8.34
N GLU A 139 -1.15 -4.81 8.10
CA GLU A 139 -0.49 -5.56 9.16
C GLU A 139 0.38 -4.65 10.05
N MET A 140 1.19 -3.79 9.42
CA MET A 140 2.03 -2.83 10.14
C MET A 140 1.20 -1.81 10.93
N SER A 141 0.11 -1.33 10.34
CA SER A 141 -0.81 -0.41 11.03
C SER A 141 -1.49 -1.09 12.21
N ALA A 142 -1.91 -2.34 12.08
CA ALA A 142 -2.49 -3.11 13.19
C ALA A 142 -1.49 -3.26 14.34
N LYS A 143 -0.23 -3.60 14.05
CA LYS A 143 0.85 -3.69 15.05
C LYS A 143 1.17 -2.33 15.67
N ALA A 144 1.24 -1.27 14.86
CA ALA A 144 1.50 0.08 15.36
C ALA A 144 0.38 0.56 16.30
N VAL A 145 -0.89 0.31 15.96
CA VAL A 145 -2.04 0.64 16.81
C VAL A 145 -2.02 -0.13 18.14
N GLN A 146 -1.51 -1.37 18.15
CA GLN A 146 -1.33 -2.13 19.39
C GLN A 146 -0.24 -1.52 20.30
N VAL A 147 0.81 -0.91 19.72
CA VAL A 147 1.94 -0.36 20.48
C VAL A 147 1.75 1.12 20.84
N CYS A 148 0.97 1.88 20.07
CA CYS A 148 0.72 3.29 20.37
C CYS A 148 -0.21 3.44 21.60
N GLU A 149 0.23 4.16 22.63
CA GLU A 149 -0.61 4.46 23.81
C GLU A 149 -1.80 5.40 23.48
N ALA A 150 -1.76 6.14 22.37
CA ALA A 150 -2.68 7.25 22.08
C ALA A 150 -4.08 6.88 21.53
N PRO A 151 -4.28 5.83 20.69
CA PRO A 151 -5.58 5.56 20.08
C PRO A 151 -6.66 5.14 21.07
N TRP A 152 -6.32 4.35 22.11
CA TRP A 152 -7.31 3.87 23.06
C TRP A 152 -7.80 5.00 23.98
N ALA A 153 -6.90 5.89 24.43
CA ALA A 153 -7.26 7.00 25.32
C ALA A 153 -8.24 7.96 24.62
N TYR A 154 -7.96 8.33 23.37
CA TYR A 154 -8.89 9.12 22.56
C TYR A 154 -10.23 8.39 22.34
N THR A 155 -10.18 7.09 22.06
CA THR A 155 -11.39 6.27 21.83
C THR A 155 -12.27 6.21 23.09
N VAL A 156 -11.67 6.02 24.27
CA VAL A 156 -12.37 6.05 25.56
C VAL A 156 -13.00 7.42 25.80
N LEU A 157 -12.26 8.51 25.60
CA LEU A 157 -12.80 9.86 25.78
C LEU A 157 -13.93 10.19 24.80
N LYS A 158 -13.83 9.72 23.55
CA LYS A 158 -14.87 9.92 22.53
C LYS A 158 -16.17 9.20 22.91
N HIS A 159 -16.09 7.97 23.40
CA HIS A 159 -17.27 7.16 23.77
C HIS A 159 -17.88 7.56 25.12
N THR A 160 -17.05 8.01 26.08
CA THR A 160 -17.51 8.57 27.37
C THR A 160 -17.91 10.04 27.30
N LYS A 161 -17.93 10.65 26.10
CA LYS A 161 -18.38 12.02 25.93
C LYS A 161 -19.82 12.17 26.42
N GLY A 162 -20.04 13.12 27.33
CA GLY A 162 -21.36 13.35 27.94
C GLY A 162 -21.69 12.42 29.11
N LEU A 163 -20.76 11.55 29.54
CA LEU A 163 -20.89 10.80 30.78
C LEU A 163 -20.85 11.77 31.97
N LYS A 164 -21.74 11.56 32.94
CA LYS A 164 -21.79 12.35 34.17
C LYS A 164 -20.82 11.75 35.18
N TYR A 165 -19.99 12.61 35.76
CA TYR A 165 -19.06 12.25 36.82
C TYR A 165 -19.55 12.82 38.17
N PRO A 166 -19.23 12.20 39.32
CA PRO A 166 -18.43 10.98 39.46
C PRO A 166 -19.18 9.73 38.99
N VAL A 167 -18.46 8.80 38.38
CA VAL A 167 -18.98 7.48 38.04
C VAL A 167 -18.75 6.57 39.24
N GLU A 168 -19.81 5.98 39.77
CA GLU A 168 -19.75 5.17 41.00
C GLU A 168 -19.70 3.66 40.73
N SER A 169 -20.18 3.19 39.58
CA SER A 169 -20.19 1.77 39.22
C SER A 169 -19.72 1.52 37.79
N PRO A 170 -19.28 0.28 37.47
CA PRO A 170 -18.87 -0.10 36.13
C PRO A 170 -19.96 -0.02 35.05
N ASP A 171 -21.24 -0.05 35.42
CA ASP A 171 -22.34 -0.27 34.48
C ASP A 171 -22.41 0.83 33.41
N ALA A 172 -22.28 2.08 33.82
CA ALA A 172 -22.32 3.23 32.93
C ALA A 172 -21.11 3.26 31.96
N LEU A 173 -19.95 2.74 32.40
CA LEU A 173 -18.76 2.64 31.55
C LEU A 173 -18.86 1.45 30.60
N LYS A 174 -19.35 0.30 31.05
CA LYS A 174 -19.59 -0.87 30.18
C LYS A 174 -20.57 -0.56 29.06
N GLU A 175 -21.67 0.13 29.35
CA GLU A 175 -22.65 0.52 28.34
C GLU A 175 -22.02 1.45 27.29
N LYS A 176 -21.27 2.46 27.74
CA LYS A 176 -20.65 3.45 26.85
C LYS A 176 -19.46 2.91 26.07
N LEU A 177 -18.72 1.96 26.63
CA LEU A 177 -17.53 1.37 26.05
C LEU A 177 -17.81 0.00 25.44
N SER A 178 -19.06 -0.36 25.19
CA SER A 178 -19.38 -1.68 24.65
C SER A 178 -18.80 -1.88 23.25
N GLY A 179 -18.16 -3.04 23.05
CA GLY A 179 -17.62 -3.44 21.75
C GLY A 179 -16.33 -2.74 21.33
N ILE A 180 -15.68 -1.97 22.22
CA ILE A 180 -14.33 -1.44 21.99
C ILE A 180 -13.28 -2.24 22.75
N THR A 181 -12.05 -2.23 22.24
CA THR A 181 -10.89 -2.86 22.89
C THR A 181 -9.89 -1.80 23.35
N ILE A 182 -9.31 -2.02 24.52
CA ILE A 182 -8.30 -1.16 25.13
C ILE A 182 -7.05 -2.02 25.31
N LYS A 183 -6.00 -1.73 24.51
CA LYS A 183 -4.76 -2.52 24.44
C LYS A 183 -5.04 -4.06 24.49
N GLY A 184 -5.82 -4.57 23.53
CA GLY A 184 -6.08 -6.01 23.44
C GLY A 184 -7.12 -6.59 24.44
N HIS A 185 -7.48 -5.86 25.49
CA HIS A 185 -8.56 -6.23 26.43
C HIS A 185 -9.92 -5.69 26.01
N SER A 186 -11.01 -6.37 26.36
CA SER A 186 -12.34 -5.78 26.17
C SER A 186 -12.54 -4.62 27.15
N ALA A 187 -13.13 -3.53 26.69
CA ALA A 187 -13.31 -2.38 27.58
C ALA A 187 -14.32 -2.66 28.71
N GLU A 188 -15.21 -3.64 28.52
CA GLU A 188 -16.09 -4.12 29.58
C GLU A 188 -15.31 -4.80 30.71
N GLU A 189 -14.31 -5.63 30.37
CA GLU A 189 -13.41 -6.27 31.36
C GLU A 189 -12.59 -5.22 32.10
N VAL A 190 -12.03 -4.25 31.36
CA VAL A 190 -11.26 -3.16 31.95
C VAL A 190 -12.13 -2.35 32.91
N ALA A 191 -13.37 -2.02 32.53
CA ALA A 191 -14.29 -1.25 33.36
C ALA A 191 -14.66 -1.96 34.68
N GLU A 192 -14.74 -3.29 34.70
CA GLU A 192 -14.96 -4.07 35.94
C GLU A 192 -13.80 -3.96 36.92
N GLY A 193 -12.58 -3.86 36.40
CA GLY A 193 -11.36 -3.87 37.20
C GLY A 193 -10.90 -2.51 37.71
N LEU A 194 -11.60 -1.41 37.36
CA LEU A 194 -11.23 -0.06 37.79
C LEU A 194 -11.60 0.20 39.26
N VAL A 195 -10.90 1.16 39.88
CA VAL A 195 -11.22 1.63 41.23
C VAL A 195 -12.23 2.78 41.14
N TYR A 196 -13.37 2.62 41.82
CA TYR A 196 -14.44 3.62 41.89
C TYR A 196 -14.46 4.33 43.26
N PRO A 197 -14.94 5.59 43.34
CA PRO A 197 -15.55 6.38 42.27
C PRO A 197 -14.53 7.14 41.41
N ILE A 198 -14.81 7.21 40.10
CA ILE A 198 -14.00 7.95 39.13
C ILE A 198 -14.54 9.37 39.00
N LYS A 199 -13.75 10.38 39.33
CA LYS A 199 -14.23 11.77 39.51
C LYS A 199 -14.26 12.60 38.24
N ASN A 200 -13.44 12.28 37.24
CA ASN A 200 -13.34 13.03 36.00
C ASN A 200 -12.70 12.19 34.88
N PRO A 201 -12.77 12.64 33.61
CA PRO A 201 -12.21 11.91 32.47
C PRO A 201 -10.70 11.66 32.56
N ALA A 202 -9.93 12.56 33.18
CA ALA A 202 -8.48 12.36 33.33
C ALA A 202 -8.18 11.21 34.33
N GLN A 203 -8.94 11.14 35.43
CA GLN A 203 -8.86 10.04 36.37
C GLN A 203 -9.28 8.72 35.71
N LEU A 204 -10.31 8.71 34.87
CA LEU A 204 -10.70 7.50 34.12
C LEU A 204 -9.52 6.92 33.31
N LEU A 205 -8.83 7.77 32.55
CA LEU A 205 -7.67 7.32 31.76
C LEU A 205 -6.51 6.84 32.64
N HIS A 206 -6.31 7.47 33.80
CA HIS A 206 -5.29 7.08 34.75
C HIS A 206 -5.58 5.70 35.35
N GLU A 207 -6.79 5.46 35.84
CA GLU A 207 -7.21 4.16 36.40
C GLU A 207 -7.11 3.05 35.36
N ILE A 208 -7.52 3.31 34.11
CA ILE A 208 -7.36 2.35 33.01
C ILE A 208 -5.88 2.04 32.77
N LYS A 209 -5.01 3.06 32.80
CA LYS A 209 -3.56 2.84 32.63
C LYS A 209 -2.98 2.01 33.76
N GLU A 210 -3.36 2.27 35.02
CA GLU A 210 -2.89 1.50 36.17
C GLU A 210 -3.37 0.05 36.12
N TYR A 211 -4.63 -0.17 35.76
CA TYR A 211 -5.18 -1.52 35.61
C TYR A 211 -4.42 -2.34 34.56
N LEU A 212 -4.12 -1.74 33.40
CA LEU A 212 -3.38 -2.41 32.33
C LEU A 212 -1.93 -2.71 32.73
N GLN A 213 -1.28 -1.80 33.47
CA GLN A 213 0.05 -2.03 34.03
C GLN A 213 0.09 -3.22 35.01
N MET A 214 -0.96 -3.39 35.82
CA MET A 214 -1.08 -4.56 36.70
C MET A 214 -1.25 -5.89 35.93
N LYS A 215 -1.75 -5.84 34.69
CA LYS A 215 -1.87 -7.01 33.80
C LYS A 215 -0.64 -7.28 32.93
N GLY A 216 0.40 -6.43 33.01
CA GLY A 216 1.66 -6.62 32.30
C GLY A 216 1.76 -5.89 30.95
N GLU A 217 0.97 -4.83 30.75
CA GLU A 217 0.93 -4.00 29.51
C GLU A 217 1.16 -2.50 29.69
#